data_AF-A0A7S0KWK4-F1
#
_entry.id   AF-A0A7S0KWK4-F1
#
_cell.length_a   1.000
_cell.length_b   1.000
_cell.length_c   1.000
_cell.angle_alpha   90.00
_cell.angle_beta   90.00
_cell.angle_gamma   90.00
#
_symmetry.space_group_name_H-M   'P 1'
#
loop_
_entity.id
_entity.type
_entity.pdbx_description
1 polymer ?
#
loop_
_entity_poly.entity_id
_entity_poly.type
_entity_poly.pdbx_seq_one_letter_code
_entity_poly.pdbx_strand_id
1 'polypeptide(L)'
;AAALVAHARLREVDPISAAKIHPRNTRRVRRYLEIRDATGEPASEIFARRRRAGAAADAMRFRSLFLCMRATNDELDLALRRRVDAMLAAGLVEELEAFAAKAANMASDDARGASQSIGFHEWGRYLRARGFDWTSAIPGKEGDAASSMCEDVDALRAEAVEAMKADTCRLARRQLRRCRRLERAFGWRITYLDSTAMHAGLRVGDDAAARSAWAKDVREPALAATVSFLAGEDPGSGGAAPSEEEPWTERRCEACDKTLRGETEWRSHIEGKRHRNRIAALRKKREGKHGIR
;
A
#
# COMPACT_ATOMS: atom_id res chain seq x y z
N ALA A 1 19.29 -14.00 4.87
CA ALA A 1 20.49 -14.15 4.03
C ALA A 1 20.18 -13.99 2.55
N ALA A 2 19.33 -14.83 1.94
CA ALA A 2 19.04 -14.83 0.49
C ALA A 2 18.62 -13.46 -0.11
N ALA A 3 17.81 -12.69 0.60
CA ALA A 3 17.38 -11.35 0.16
C ALA A 3 18.55 -10.37 -0.05
N LEU A 4 19.55 -10.42 0.83
CA LEU A 4 20.73 -9.57 0.75
C LEU A 4 21.66 -10.01 -0.39
N VAL A 5 21.79 -11.33 -0.60
CA VAL A 5 22.56 -11.91 -1.70
C VAL A 5 21.98 -11.50 -3.05
N ALA A 6 20.66 -11.62 -3.21
CA ALA A 6 19.98 -11.18 -4.44
C ALA A 6 20.14 -9.68 -4.69
N HIS A 7 20.10 -8.85 -3.64
CA HIS A 7 20.31 -7.41 -3.78
C HIS A 7 21.77 -7.07 -4.10
N ALA A 8 22.74 -7.79 -3.52
CA ALA A 8 24.15 -7.65 -3.88
C ALA A 8 24.38 -7.99 -5.36
N ARG A 9 23.77 -9.08 -5.85
CA ARG A 9 23.80 -9.41 -7.28
C ARG A 9 23.18 -8.32 -8.15
N LEU A 10 22.06 -7.74 -7.72
CA LEU A 10 21.47 -6.61 -8.43
C LEU A 10 22.40 -5.38 -8.41
N ARG A 11 23.16 -5.16 -7.35
CA ARG A 11 24.13 -4.06 -7.26
C ARG A 11 25.31 -4.22 -8.22
N GLU A 12 25.77 -5.45 -8.45
CA GLU A 12 26.79 -5.75 -9.47
C GLU A 12 26.27 -5.50 -10.89
N VAL A 13 25.03 -5.92 -11.15
CA VAL A 13 24.47 -5.99 -12.51
C VAL A 13 23.76 -4.69 -12.94
N ASP A 14 23.13 -3.99 -12.00
CA ASP A 14 22.40 -2.74 -12.21
C ASP A 14 22.49 -1.86 -10.95
N PRO A 15 23.63 -1.16 -10.72
CA PRO A 15 23.85 -0.36 -9.53
C PRO A 15 22.83 0.78 -9.39
N ILE A 16 22.33 1.33 -10.50
CA ILE A 16 21.34 2.41 -10.53
C ILE A 16 19.99 1.92 -9.99
N SER A 17 19.54 0.74 -10.40
CA SER A 17 18.29 0.16 -9.87
C SER A 17 18.46 -0.39 -8.46
N ALA A 18 19.62 -1.00 -8.15
CA ALA A 18 19.95 -1.52 -6.84
C ALA A 18 19.94 -0.43 -5.77
N ALA A 19 20.46 0.75 -6.13
CA ALA A 19 20.31 1.96 -5.38
C ALA A 19 18.81 2.22 -5.09
N LYS A 20 17.96 2.40 -6.10
CA LYS A 20 16.53 2.71 -5.86
C LYS A 20 15.72 1.63 -5.08
N ILE A 21 16.16 0.36 -5.03
CA ILE A 21 15.40 -0.78 -4.48
C ILE A 21 15.95 -1.23 -3.12
N HIS A 22 15.06 -1.52 -2.16
CA HIS A 22 15.46 -1.85 -0.79
C HIS A 22 15.95 -3.30 -0.81
N PRO A 23 17.03 -3.66 -0.10
CA PRO A 23 17.51 -5.05 -0.09
C PRO A 23 16.45 -6.07 0.34
N ARG A 24 15.55 -5.68 1.25
CA ARG A 24 14.42 -6.52 1.68
C ARG A 24 13.22 -6.55 0.73
N ASN A 25 13.20 -5.75 -0.33
CA ASN A 25 12.15 -5.81 -1.35
C ASN A 25 12.47 -6.91 -2.36
N THR A 26 12.45 -8.16 -1.88
CA THR A 26 12.84 -9.35 -2.63
C THR A 26 12.06 -9.50 -3.94
N ARG A 27 10.77 -9.13 -3.95
CA ARG A 27 9.93 -9.14 -5.16
C ARG A 27 10.47 -8.21 -6.24
N ARG A 28 10.78 -6.95 -5.91
CA ARG A 28 11.34 -6.01 -6.89
C ARG A 28 12.77 -6.40 -7.30
N VAL A 29 13.60 -6.82 -6.34
CA VAL A 29 14.97 -7.26 -6.64
C VAL A 29 14.95 -8.41 -7.64
N ARG A 30 14.17 -9.46 -7.36
CA ARG A 30 14.00 -10.61 -8.25
C ARG A 30 13.50 -10.18 -9.63
N ARG A 31 12.45 -9.36 -9.69
CA ARG A 31 11.90 -8.88 -10.97
C ARG A 31 12.93 -8.13 -11.82
N TYR A 32 13.81 -7.34 -11.20
CA TYR A 32 14.82 -6.57 -11.93
C TYR A 32 15.95 -7.46 -12.45
N LEU A 33 16.32 -8.50 -11.70
CA LEU A 33 17.23 -9.54 -12.17
C LEU A 33 16.59 -10.33 -13.33
N GLU A 34 15.32 -10.73 -13.20
CA GLU A 34 14.58 -11.42 -14.27
C GLU A 34 14.49 -10.57 -15.56
N ILE A 35 14.32 -9.24 -15.44
CA ILE A 35 14.35 -8.35 -16.61
C ILE A 35 15.71 -8.45 -17.29
N ARG A 36 16.82 -8.31 -16.53
CA ARG A 36 18.16 -8.45 -17.10
C ARG A 36 18.35 -9.80 -17.78
N ASP A 37 17.96 -10.90 -17.12
CA ASP A 37 18.13 -12.24 -17.64
C ASP A 37 17.33 -12.46 -18.94
N ALA A 38 16.13 -11.87 -19.04
CA ALA A 38 15.27 -11.98 -20.21
C ALA A 38 15.69 -11.03 -21.36
N THR A 39 16.18 -9.83 -21.05
CA THR A 39 16.44 -8.78 -22.07
C THR A 39 17.92 -8.57 -22.38
N GLY A 40 18.84 -9.13 -21.59
CA GLY A 40 20.28 -8.87 -21.67
C GLY A 40 20.71 -7.49 -21.16
N GLU A 41 19.84 -6.47 -21.23
CA GLU A 41 20.08 -5.11 -20.73
C GLU A 41 19.61 -4.92 -19.27
N PRO A 42 20.26 -4.07 -18.46
CA PRO A 42 19.77 -3.75 -17.12
C PRO A 42 18.51 -2.88 -17.19
N ALA A 43 17.61 -3.06 -16.23
CA ALA A 43 16.33 -2.37 -16.22
C ALA A 43 16.49 -0.83 -16.18
N SER A 44 17.50 -0.32 -15.47
CA SER A 44 17.79 1.12 -15.41
C SER A 44 18.06 1.73 -16.79
N GLU A 45 18.75 1.00 -17.66
CA GLU A 45 19.10 1.42 -19.02
C GLU A 45 17.89 1.39 -19.94
N ILE A 46 17.05 0.35 -19.84
CA ILE A 46 15.77 0.27 -20.55
C ILE A 46 14.89 1.47 -20.17
N PHE A 47 14.79 1.79 -18.88
CA PHE A 47 14.02 2.94 -18.41
C PHE A 47 14.63 4.27 -18.86
N ALA A 48 15.97 4.40 -18.85
CA ALA A 48 16.66 5.59 -19.33
C ALA A 48 16.48 5.79 -20.83
N ARG A 49 16.58 4.72 -21.62
CA ARG A 49 16.34 4.72 -23.07
C ARG A 49 14.91 5.14 -23.40
N ARG A 50 13.91 4.61 -22.68
CA ARG A 50 12.52 5.06 -22.81
C ARG A 50 12.36 6.56 -22.51
N ARG A 51 13.00 7.08 -21.46
CA ARG A 51 12.98 8.52 -21.14
C ARG A 51 13.64 9.38 -22.23
N ARG A 52 14.80 8.97 -22.77
CA ARG A 52 15.53 9.71 -23.80
C ARG A 52 14.85 9.69 -25.16
N ALA A 53 14.16 8.60 -25.51
CA ALA A 53 13.57 8.42 -26.83
C ALA A 53 12.39 9.37 -27.11
N GLY A 54 12.04 10.29 -26.22
CA GLY A 54 10.90 11.20 -26.40
C GLY A 54 9.55 10.50 -26.47
N ALA A 55 9.53 9.16 -26.48
CA ALA A 55 8.41 8.37 -26.01
C ALA A 55 8.20 8.83 -24.56
N ALA A 56 7.33 9.80 -24.35
CA ALA A 56 6.06 9.65 -23.66
C ALA A 56 5.90 8.39 -22.78
N ALA A 57 6.93 7.90 -22.11
CA ALA A 57 6.82 6.91 -21.07
C ALA A 57 6.03 7.50 -19.89
N ASP A 58 6.03 8.85 -19.81
CA ASP A 58 5.22 9.66 -18.91
C ASP A 58 4.02 10.34 -19.58
N ALA A 59 3.94 10.37 -20.93
CA ALA A 59 2.75 10.89 -21.60
C ALA A 59 1.72 9.78 -21.75
N MET A 60 0.50 10.06 -21.31
CA MET A 60 -0.57 9.08 -21.29
C MET A 60 -0.85 8.53 -22.69
N ARG A 61 -1.08 7.21 -22.79
CA ARG A 61 -1.43 6.56 -24.07
C ARG A 61 -2.66 7.19 -24.74
N PHE A 62 -3.56 7.74 -23.94
CA PHE A 62 -4.78 8.39 -24.38
C PHE A 62 -4.95 9.73 -23.67
N ARG A 63 -5.64 10.67 -24.33
CA ARG A 63 -6.20 11.85 -23.66
C ARG A 63 -7.12 11.36 -22.54
N SER A 64 -6.75 11.60 -21.29
CA SER A 64 -7.43 11.02 -20.12
C SER A 64 -7.77 12.10 -19.10
N LEU A 65 -8.97 11.99 -18.51
CA LEU A 65 -9.42 12.81 -17.40
C LEU A 65 -9.41 11.96 -16.12
N PHE A 66 -8.69 12.42 -15.09
CA PHE A 66 -8.68 11.75 -13.79
C PHE A 66 -9.55 12.48 -12.79
N LEU A 67 -10.62 11.81 -12.35
CA LEU A 67 -11.45 12.25 -11.24
C LEU A 67 -11.13 11.41 -10.01
N CYS A 68 -10.75 12.04 -8.91
CA CYS A 68 -10.44 11.37 -7.65
C CYS A 68 -11.36 11.86 -6.54
N MET A 69 -12.29 10.99 -6.13
CA MET A 69 -13.10 11.25 -4.94
C MET A 69 -12.23 11.12 -3.69
N ARG A 70 -12.35 12.09 -2.80
CA ARG A 70 -11.70 12.09 -1.49
C ARG A 70 -12.64 12.63 -0.43
N ALA A 71 -12.37 12.26 0.82
CA ALA A 71 -12.97 12.88 1.99
C ALA A 71 -11.89 13.09 3.05
N THR A 72 -12.22 13.85 4.09
CA THR A 72 -11.36 13.96 5.28
C THR A 72 -11.13 12.57 5.90
N ASN A 73 -9.97 12.38 6.51
CA ASN A 73 -9.64 11.07 7.09
C ASN A 73 -10.66 10.65 8.16
N ASP A 74 -11.18 11.62 8.92
CA ASP A 74 -12.07 11.35 10.05
C ASP A 74 -13.44 10.85 9.57
N GLU A 75 -14.06 11.57 8.63
CA GLU A 75 -15.36 11.15 8.08
C GLU A 75 -15.23 9.87 7.22
N LEU A 76 -14.14 9.73 6.47
CA LEU A 76 -13.90 8.53 5.68
C LEU A 76 -13.68 7.30 6.56
N ASP A 77 -12.93 7.41 7.65
CA ASP A 77 -12.72 6.29 8.58
C ASP A 77 -14.03 5.85 9.21
N LEU A 78 -14.87 6.79 9.65
CA LEU A 78 -16.18 6.49 10.21
C LEU A 78 -17.08 5.82 9.16
N ALA A 79 -17.10 6.32 7.93
CA ALA A 79 -17.87 5.74 6.84
C ALA A 79 -17.41 4.31 6.50
N LEU A 80 -16.10 4.08 6.40
CA LEU A 80 -15.52 2.76 6.10
C LEU A 80 -15.79 1.76 7.21
N ARG A 81 -15.74 2.18 8.48
CA ARG A 81 -16.08 1.34 9.63
C ARG A 81 -17.54 0.91 9.60
N ARG A 82 -18.47 1.86 9.43
CA ARG A 82 -19.90 1.55 9.26
C ARG A 82 -20.15 0.62 8.07
N ARG A 83 -19.43 0.80 6.96
CA ARG A 83 -19.53 -0.08 5.79
C ARG A 83 -19.12 -1.52 6.13
N VAL A 84 -18.06 -1.70 6.91
CA VAL A 84 -17.66 -3.03 7.38
C VAL A 84 -18.73 -3.65 8.27
N ASP A 85 -19.33 -2.88 9.18
CA ASP A 85 -20.43 -3.37 10.02
C ASP A 85 -21.64 -3.81 9.17
N ALA A 86 -21.98 -3.03 8.14
CA ALA A 86 -23.03 -3.39 7.19
C ALA A 86 -22.68 -4.65 6.37
N MET A 87 -21.41 -4.85 5.98
CA MET A 87 -20.96 -6.06 5.30
C MET A 87 -21.11 -7.30 6.20
N LEU A 88 -20.83 -7.18 7.50
CA LEU A 88 -21.04 -8.27 8.45
C LEU A 88 -22.51 -8.62 8.59
N ALA A 89 -23.38 -7.61 8.68
CA ALA A 89 -24.83 -7.81 8.71
C ALA A 89 -25.37 -8.43 7.41
N ALA A 90 -24.70 -8.18 6.28
CA ALA A 90 -25.06 -8.72 4.97
C ALA A 90 -24.52 -10.13 4.68
N GLY A 91 -23.78 -10.75 5.62
CA GLY A 91 -23.33 -12.13 5.48
C GLY A 91 -21.86 -12.32 5.05
N LEU A 92 -21.00 -11.33 5.33
CA LEU A 92 -19.57 -11.42 4.97
C LEU A 92 -18.86 -12.65 5.56
N VAL A 93 -19.24 -13.08 6.76
CA VAL A 93 -18.54 -14.20 7.42
C VAL A 93 -18.82 -15.50 6.70
N GLU A 94 -20.07 -15.69 6.30
CA GLU A 94 -20.56 -16.83 5.53
C GLU A 94 -19.86 -16.89 4.16
N GLU A 95 -19.66 -15.74 3.51
CA GLU A 95 -18.88 -15.64 2.27
C GLU A 95 -17.42 -16.06 2.48
N LEU A 96 -16.78 -15.61 3.57
CA LEU A 96 -15.38 -15.94 3.88
C LEU A 96 -15.21 -17.44 4.18
N GLU A 97 -16.11 -18.03 4.95
CA GLU A 97 -16.11 -19.47 5.25
C GLU A 97 -16.32 -20.30 3.97
N ALA A 98 -17.31 -19.94 3.15
CA ALA A 98 -17.58 -20.61 1.89
C ALA A 98 -16.40 -20.52 0.91
N PHE A 99 -15.73 -19.37 0.85
CA PHE A 99 -14.53 -19.22 0.04
C PHE A 99 -13.37 -20.05 0.59
N ALA A 100 -13.12 -20.01 1.90
CA ALA A 100 -12.02 -20.74 2.52
C ALA A 100 -12.13 -22.25 2.29
N ALA A 101 -13.35 -22.80 2.37
CA ALA A 101 -13.63 -24.19 2.03
C ALA A 101 -13.30 -24.54 0.57
N LYS A 102 -13.56 -23.62 -0.37
CA LYS A 102 -13.24 -23.82 -1.79
C LYS A 102 -11.76 -23.64 -2.09
N ALA A 103 -11.12 -22.65 -1.46
CA ALA A 103 -9.72 -22.28 -1.69
C ALA A 103 -8.74 -23.41 -1.34
N ALA A 104 -9.09 -24.27 -0.38
CA ALA A 104 -8.33 -25.49 -0.08
C ALA A 104 -8.19 -26.44 -1.31
N ASN A 105 -9.13 -26.37 -2.26
CA ASN A 105 -9.17 -27.21 -3.45
C ASN A 105 -8.86 -26.44 -4.76
N MET A 106 -8.44 -25.17 -4.66
CA MET A 106 -8.11 -24.35 -5.83
C MET A 106 -6.63 -24.49 -6.24
N ALA A 107 -6.35 -24.26 -7.52
CA ALA A 107 -4.97 -24.09 -7.99
C ALA A 107 -4.27 -22.95 -7.22
N SER A 108 -3.00 -23.14 -6.87
CA SER A 108 -2.28 -22.28 -5.93
C SER A 108 -2.21 -20.80 -6.33
N ASP A 109 -2.25 -20.49 -7.63
CA ASP A 109 -2.14 -19.12 -8.14
C ASP A 109 -3.46 -18.33 -8.07
N ASP A 110 -4.59 -18.97 -8.34
CA ASP A 110 -5.92 -18.33 -8.26
C ASP A 110 -6.32 -18.06 -6.81
N ALA A 111 -6.06 -19.04 -5.93
CA ALA A 111 -6.23 -18.88 -4.49
C ALA A 111 -5.38 -17.72 -3.95
N ARG A 112 -4.14 -17.55 -4.46
CA ARG A 112 -3.20 -16.50 -4.06
C ARG A 112 -3.63 -15.09 -4.49
N GLY A 113 -4.35 -14.96 -5.60
CA GLY A 113 -4.89 -13.69 -6.07
C GLY A 113 -6.01 -13.21 -5.16
N ALA A 114 -7.04 -14.05 -4.98
CA ALA A 114 -8.20 -13.73 -4.15
C ALA A 114 -7.84 -13.58 -2.66
N SER A 115 -6.90 -14.39 -2.14
CA SER A 115 -6.45 -14.32 -0.74
C SER A 115 -5.71 -13.02 -0.37
N GLN A 116 -5.39 -12.16 -1.33
CA GLN A 116 -4.79 -10.83 -1.07
C GLN A 116 -5.83 -9.76 -0.72
N SER A 117 -7.12 -10.08 -0.87
CA SER A 117 -8.21 -9.19 -0.48
C SER A 117 -8.20 -8.96 1.03
N ILE A 118 -8.51 -7.72 1.43
CA ILE A 118 -8.75 -7.38 2.85
C ILE A 118 -9.93 -8.22 3.32
N GLY A 119 -9.75 -8.96 4.40
CA GLY A 119 -10.67 -10.00 4.87
C GLY A 119 -9.89 -11.27 5.20
N PHE A 120 -9.23 -11.90 4.24
CA PHE A 120 -8.64 -13.23 4.47
C PHE A 120 -7.46 -13.24 5.44
N HIS A 121 -6.62 -12.20 5.42
CA HIS A 121 -5.50 -12.13 6.34
C HIS A 121 -5.97 -11.83 7.77
N GLU A 122 -6.92 -10.90 7.90
CA GLU A 122 -7.48 -10.44 9.17
C GLU A 122 -8.34 -11.52 9.84
N TRP A 123 -9.13 -12.26 9.06
CA TRP A 123 -9.97 -13.36 9.52
C TRP A 123 -9.23 -14.69 9.67
N GLY A 124 -7.92 -14.69 9.47
CA GLY A 124 -7.21 -15.93 9.29
C GLY A 124 -7.13 -16.81 10.53
N ARG A 125 -7.06 -16.21 11.72
CA ARG A 125 -7.11 -16.94 12.99
C ARG A 125 -8.51 -17.53 13.24
N TYR A 126 -9.54 -16.71 13.03
CA TYR A 126 -10.93 -17.13 13.13
C TYR A 126 -11.24 -18.32 12.21
N LEU A 127 -10.87 -18.23 10.93
CA LEU A 127 -11.12 -19.29 9.95
C LEU A 127 -10.44 -20.61 10.35
N ARG A 128 -9.19 -20.56 10.84
CA ARG A 128 -8.50 -21.76 11.35
C ARG A 128 -9.15 -22.35 12.60
N ALA A 129 -9.57 -21.51 13.55
CA ALA A 129 -10.29 -21.97 14.73
C ALA A 129 -11.64 -22.63 14.38
N ARG A 130 -12.25 -22.22 13.25
CA ARG A 130 -13.46 -22.81 12.67
C ARG A 130 -13.20 -24.05 11.79
N GLY A 131 -11.95 -24.47 11.63
CA GLY A 131 -11.56 -25.65 10.85
C GLY A 131 -11.29 -25.39 9.36
N PHE A 132 -11.23 -24.13 8.93
CA PHE A 132 -10.89 -23.75 7.57
C PHE A 132 -9.40 -23.38 7.46
N ASP A 133 -8.59 -24.26 6.86
CA ASP A 133 -7.21 -23.95 6.48
C ASP A 133 -7.11 -23.68 4.97
N TRP A 134 -7.20 -22.40 4.59
CA TRP A 134 -6.98 -21.97 3.19
C TRP A 134 -5.50 -21.68 2.89
N THR A 135 -4.63 -21.74 3.91
CA THR A 135 -3.21 -21.43 3.77
C THR A 135 -2.36 -22.60 3.32
N SER A 136 -2.79 -23.86 3.53
CA SER A 136 -2.09 -25.05 3.03
C SER A 136 -2.00 -25.10 1.50
N ALA A 137 -2.88 -24.38 0.79
CA ALA A 137 -2.81 -24.20 -0.67
C ALA A 137 -1.80 -23.12 -1.14
N ILE A 138 -1.19 -22.35 -0.22
CA ILE A 138 -0.26 -21.25 -0.54
C ILE A 138 1.19 -21.69 -0.28
N PRO A 139 2.03 -21.88 -1.32
CA PRO A 139 3.42 -22.31 -1.15
C PRO A 139 4.24 -21.36 -0.26
N GLY A 140 4.89 -21.91 0.77
CA GLY A 140 5.81 -21.19 1.66
C GLY A 140 5.17 -20.54 2.89
N LYS A 141 3.90 -20.82 3.19
CA LYS A 141 3.31 -20.63 4.52
C LYS A 141 3.07 -22.01 5.12
N GLU A 142 4.04 -22.53 5.86
CA GLU A 142 3.81 -23.72 6.68
C GLU A 142 2.69 -23.37 7.67
N GLY A 143 1.59 -24.12 7.60
CA GLY A 143 0.51 -23.99 8.55
C GLY A 143 1.04 -24.46 9.90
N ASP A 144 1.09 -23.55 10.88
CA ASP A 144 1.25 -23.95 12.26
C ASP A 144 0.06 -24.86 12.59
N ALA A 145 0.36 -26.16 12.71
CA ALA A 145 -0.63 -27.19 13.00
C ALA A 145 -1.48 -26.76 14.20
N ALA A 146 -2.80 -26.86 14.04
CA ALA A 146 -3.80 -26.43 15.00
C ALA A 146 -3.41 -26.84 16.43
N SER A 147 -2.87 -25.89 17.19
CA SER A 147 -2.71 -26.03 18.63
C SER A 147 -4.12 -26.03 19.21
N SER A 148 -4.60 -27.22 19.54
CA SER A 148 -5.81 -27.49 20.31
C SER A 148 -5.78 -26.75 21.66
N MET A 149 -6.13 -25.47 21.63
CA MET A 149 -6.61 -24.71 22.78
C MET A 149 -8.00 -24.20 22.42
N CYS A 150 -8.89 -24.18 23.41
CA CYS A 150 -10.20 -23.54 23.38
C CYS A 150 -10.02 -22.03 23.13
N GLU A 151 -9.71 -21.65 21.90
CA GLU A 151 -9.70 -20.24 21.50
C GLU A 151 -11.16 -19.76 21.48
N ASP A 152 -11.41 -18.65 22.17
CA ASP A 152 -12.70 -17.99 22.14
C ASP A 152 -12.97 -17.47 20.72
N VAL A 153 -13.81 -18.19 19.98
CA VAL A 153 -14.16 -17.91 18.58
C VAL A 153 -14.81 -16.54 18.44
N ASP A 154 -15.56 -16.09 19.44
CA ASP A 154 -16.22 -14.78 19.42
C ASP A 154 -15.19 -13.65 19.63
N ALA A 155 -14.20 -13.86 20.51
CA ALA A 155 -13.09 -12.94 20.66
C ALA A 155 -12.25 -12.83 19.38
N LEU A 156 -11.97 -13.96 18.71
CA LEU A 156 -11.26 -13.98 17.42
C LEU A 156 -12.06 -13.28 16.32
N ARG A 157 -13.38 -13.45 16.31
CA ARG A 157 -14.28 -12.74 15.40
C ARG A 157 -14.19 -11.23 15.62
N ALA A 158 -14.27 -10.77 16.87
CA ALA A 158 -14.16 -9.35 17.20
C ALA A 158 -12.79 -8.75 16.80
N GLU A 159 -11.69 -9.47 17.05
CA GLU A 159 -10.34 -9.07 16.63
C GLU A 159 -10.25 -8.94 15.10
N ALA A 160 -10.76 -9.92 14.36
CA ALA A 160 -10.76 -9.92 12.90
C ALA A 160 -11.56 -8.74 12.33
N VAL A 161 -12.71 -8.41 12.92
CA VAL A 161 -13.53 -7.25 12.52
C VAL A 161 -12.75 -5.95 12.69
N GLU A 162 -12.15 -5.71 13.86
CA GLU A 162 -11.40 -4.48 14.11
C GLU A 162 -10.13 -4.39 13.25
N ALA A 163 -9.43 -5.51 13.03
CA ALA A 163 -8.31 -5.57 12.11
C ALA A 163 -8.74 -5.19 10.68
N MET A 164 -9.83 -5.77 10.18
CA MET A 164 -10.36 -5.50 8.85
C MET A 164 -10.79 -4.03 8.67
N LYS A 165 -11.45 -3.45 9.68
CA LYS A 165 -11.75 -2.01 9.73
C LYS A 165 -10.48 -1.18 9.62
N ALA A 166 -9.47 -1.50 10.42
CA ALA A 166 -8.20 -0.76 10.43
C ALA A 166 -7.43 -0.89 9.11
N ASP A 167 -7.40 -2.08 8.50
CA ASP A 167 -6.75 -2.33 7.20
C ASP A 167 -7.45 -1.59 6.06
N THR A 168 -8.78 -1.54 6.07
CA THR A 168 -9.60 -0.78 5.11
C THR A 168 -9.28 0.72 5.19
N CYS A 169 -9.25 1.27 6.42
CA CYS A 169 -8.84 2.65 6.68
C CYS A 169 -7.39 2.94 6.24
N ARG A 170 -6.47 2.00 6.46
CA ARG A 170 -5.08 2.11 5.98
C ARG A 170 -4.98 2.07 4.46
N LEU A 171 -5.79 1.24 3.80
CA LEU A 171 -5.84 1.15 2.35
C LEU A 171 -6.30 2.47 1.73
N ALA A 172 -7.37 3.07 2.24
CA ALA A 172 -7.86 4.37 1.77
C ALA A 172 -6.76 5.46 1.83
N ARG A 173 -6.04 5.54 2.95
CA ARG A 173 -4.88 6.45 3.08
C ARG A 173 -3.76 6.15 2.09
N ARG A 174 -3.49 4.86 1.81
CA ARG A 174 -2.48 4.44 0.82
C ARG A 174 -2.89 4.85 -0.60
N GLN A 175 -4.18 4.74 -0.93
CA GLN A 175 -4.73 5.14 -2.23
C GLN A 175 -4.56 6.65 -2.44
N LEU A 176 -4.94 7.49 -1.45
CA LEU A 176 -4.76 8.94 -1.57
C LEU A 176 -3.28 9.35 -1.72
N ARG A 177 -2.38 8.71 -0.98
CA ARG A 177 -0.93 8.91 -1.16
C ARG A 177 -0.44 8.48 -2.54
N ARG A 178 -1.08 7.47 -3.15
CA ARG A 178 -0.77 7.04 -4.51
C ARG A 178 -1.21 8.08 -5.52
N CYS A 179 -2.44 8.63 -5.41
CA CYS A 179 -2.89 9.72 -6.28
C CYS A 179 -1.94 10.92 -6.24
N ARG A 180 -1.60 11.42 -5.04
CA ARG A 180 -0.63 12.52 -4.87
C ARG A 180 0.77 12.20 -5.38
N ARG A 181 1.16 10.92 -5.40
CA ARG A 181 2.43 10.49 -6.01
C ARG A 181 2.33 10.53 -7.53
N LEU A 182 1.19 10.13 -8.11
CA LEU A 182 0.98 10.17 -9.54
C LEU A 182 1.08 11.61 -10.08
N GLU A 183 0.48 12.57 -9.36
CA GLU A 183 0.62 14.00 -9.70
C GLU A 183 2.07 14.47 -9.65
N ARG A 184 2.80 14.17 -8.57
CA ARG A 184 4.19 14.65 -8.40
C ARG A 184 5.19 13.97 -9.32
N ALA A 185 5.04 12.66 -9.55
CA ALA A 185 6.03 11.88 -10.30
C ALA A 185 5.79 11.93 -11.81
N PHE A 186 4.54 12.02 -12.24
CA PHE A 186 4.17 11.96 -13.65
C PHE A 186 3.50 13.24 -14.17
N GLY A 187 3.35 14.28 -13.32
CA GLY A 187 2.68 15.52 -13.69
C GLY A 187 1.18 15.34 -13.99
N TRP A 188 0.57 14.23 -13.58
CA TRP A 188 -0.84 13.96 -13.86
C TRP A 188 -1.71 15.00 -13.19
N ARG A 189 -2.64 15.61 -13.93
CA ARG A 189 -3.64 16.51 -13.38
C ARG A 189 -4.83 15.70 -12.89
N ILE A 190 -5.02 15.64 -11.57
CA ILE A 190 -6.13 14.92 -10.95
C ILE A 190 -7.13 15.94 -10.38
N THR A 191 -8.38 15.87 -10.83
CA THR A 191 -9.46 16.66 -10.25
C THR A 191 -9.96 15.96 -8.99
N TYR A 192 -9.74 16.58 -7.84
CA TYR A 192 -10.23 16.07 -6.56
C TYR A 192 -11.66 16.51 -6.29
N LEU A 193 -12.53 15.56 -6.01
CA LEU A 193 -13.94 15.76 -5.68
C LEU A 193 -14.12 15.49 -4.18
N ASP A 194 -14.67 16.43 -3.43
CA ASP A 194 -14.77 16.32 -1.98
C ASP A 194 -16.13 15.73 -1.55
N SER A 195 -16.12 14.50 -1.06
CA SER A 195 -17.31 13.81 -0.56
C SER A 195 -17.49 13.93 0.96
N THR A 196 -16.73 14.80 1.65
CA THR A 196 -16.76 14.91 3.12
C THR A 196 -18.16 15.27 3.64
N ALA A 197 -18.78 16.31 3.08
CA ALA A 197 -20.11 16.75 3.51
C ALA A 197 -21.19 15.69 3.28
N MET A 198 -21.07 14.94 2.18
CA MET A 198 -21.94 13.79 1.90
C MET A 198 -21.80 12.70 2.96
N HIS A 199 -20.57 12.32 3.32
CA HIS A 199 -20.34 11.32 4.37
C HIS A 199 -20.79 11.79 5.75
N ALA A 200 -20.65 13.08 6.05
CA ALA A 200 -21.14 13.67 7.30
C ALA A 200 -22.68 13.62 7.38
N GLY A 201 -23.39 13.95 6.29
CA GLY A 201 -24.84 13.81 6.20
C GLY A 201 -25.32 12.37 6.38
N LEU A 202 -24.70 11.42 5.67
CA LEU A 202 -25.01 10.00 5.84
C LEU A 202 -24.73 9.48 7.25
N ARG A 203 -23.74 10.04 7.95
CA ARG A 203 -23.42 9.65 9.33
C ARG A 203 -24.53 10.01 10.31
N VAL A 204 -25.21 11.14 10.09
CA VAL A 204 -26.31 11.61 10.95
C VAL A 204 -27.69 11.15 10.46
N GLY A 205 -27.75 10.37 9.38
CA GLY A 205 -29.01 9.89 8.79
C GLY A 205 -29.78 10.95 8.00
N ASP A 206 -29.13 12.06 7.62
CA ASP A 206 -29.73 13.09 6.79
C ASP A 206 -29.43 12.84 5.30
N ASP A 207 -30.23 11.96 4.71
CA ASP A 207 -30.12 11.58 3.29
C ASP A 207 -30.41 12.75 2.34
N ALA A 208 -31.18 13.74 2.77
CA ALA A 208 -31.46 14.93 1.96
C ALA A 208 -30.22 15.83 1.89
N ALA A 209 -29.61 16.14 3.03
CA ALA A 209 -28.37 16.89 3.08
C ALA A 209 -27.23 16.15 2.38
N ALA A 210 -27.11 14.83 2.57
CA ALA A 210 -26.08 14.03 1.90
C ALA A 210 -26.21 14.07 0.37
N ARG A 211 -27.43 13.95 -0.17
CA ARG A 211 -27.69 14.04 -1.62
C ARG A 211 -27.41 15.44 -2.17
N SER A 212 -27.79 16.48 -1.42
CA SER A 212 -27.52 17.87 -1.80
C SER A 212 -26.01 18.15 -1.84
N ALA A 213 -25.27 17.75 -0.79
CA ALA A 213 -23.82 17.85 -0.74
C ALA A 213 -23.14 17.08 -1.88
N TRP A 214 -23.59 15.86 -2.18
CA TRP A 214 -23.08 15.08 -3.30
C TRP A 214 -23.28 15.80 -4.65
N ALA A 215 -24.48 16.37 -4.87
CA ALA A 215 -24.79 17.08 -6.09
C ALA A 215 -23.81 18.24 -6.32
N LYS A 216 -23.63 19.07 -5.28
CA LYS A 216 -22.80 20.27 -5.30
C LYS A 216 -21.30 19.98 -5.34
N ASP A 217 -20.79 19.11 -4.46
CA ASP A 217 -19.35 18.99 -4.21
C ASP A 217 -18.68 17.88 -5.04
N VAL A 218 -19.47 16.95 -5.60
CA VAL A 218 -18.97 15.82 -6.39
C VAL A 218 -19.52 15.82 -7.80
N ARG A 219 -20.85 15.78 -7.97
CA ARG A 219 -21.48 15.58 -9.28
C ARG A 219 -21.26 16.78 -10.21
N GLU A 220 -21.57 17.99 -9.75
CA GLU A 220 -21.46 19.20 -10.57
C GLU A 220 -20.01 19.46 -11.05
N PRO A 221 -18.97 19.43 -10.18
CA PRO A 221 -17.58 19.61 -10.61
C PRO A 221 -17.10 18.48 -11.52
N ALA A 222 -17.54 17.24 -11.29
CA ALA A 222 -17.21 16.11 -12.16
C ALA A 222 -17.80 16.29 -13.57
N LEU A 223 -19.06 16.72 -13.66
CA LEU A 223 -19.72 16.99 -14.93
C LEU A 223 -19.07 18.16 -15.65
N ALA A 224 -18.79 19.26 -14.95
CA ALA A 224 -18.10 20.41 -15.54
C ALA A 224 -16.72 20.03 -16.10
N ALA A 225 -15.92 19.28 -15.35
CA ALA A 225 -14.63 18.78 -15.81
C ALA A 225 -14.76 17.85 -17.03
N THR A 226 -15.80 17.00 -17.05
CA THR A 226 -16.06 16.09 -18.17
C THR A 226 -16.49 16.86 -19.43
N VAL A 227 -17.36 17.87 -19.29
CA VAL A 227 -17.82 18.70 -20.41
C VAL A 227 -16.65 19.48 -21.02
N SER A 228 -15.84 20.14 -20.20
CA SER A 228 -14.62 20.84 -20.64
C SER A 228 -13.66 19.90 -21.39
N PHE A 229 -13.39 18.72 -20.81
CA PHE A 229 -12.55 17.70 -21.44
C PHE A 229 -13.09 17.21 -22.81
N LEU A 230 -14.41 17.01 -22.91
CA LEU A 230 -15.05 16.59 -24.17
C LEU A 230 -15.04 17.70 -25.23
N ALA A 231 -15.15 18.96 -24.81
CA ALA A 231 -15.05 20.13 -25.69
C ALA A 231 -13.64 20.33 -26.29
N GLY A 232 -12.65 19.54 -25.84
CA GLY A 232 -11.27 19.64 -26.31
C GLY A 232 -10.48 20.75 -25.62
N GLU A 233 -11.06 21.36 -24.59
CA GLU A 233 -10.28 22.12 -23.61
C GLU A 233 -9.39 21.09 -22.91
N ASP A 234 -8.12 21.11 -23.27
CA ASP A 234 -7.16 20.24 -22.62
C ASP A 234 -7.12 20.66 -21.15
N PRO A 235 -7.32 19.74 -20.18
CA PRO A 235 -6.89 19.99 -18.81
C PRO A 235 -5.36 20.06 -18.85
N GLY A 236 -4.85 21.22 -19.30
CA GLY A 236 -3.64 21.35 -20.13
C GLY A 236 -2.50 20.37 -19.85
N SER A 237 -1.89 19.90 -20.92
CA SER A 237 -0.55 19.30 -20.93
C SER A 237 0.50 20.29 -20.40
N GLY A 238 0.51 20.49 -19.08
CA GLY A 238 1.32 21.52 -18.43
C GLY A 238 1.63 21.18 -16.97
N GLY A 239 1.59 19.89 -16.62
CA GLY A 239 2.22 19.44 -15.38
C GLY A 239 3.71 19.80 -15.45
N ALA A 240 4.17 20.63 -14.50
CA ALA A 240 5.57 21.01 -14.38
C ALA A 240 6.46 19.80 -14.62
N ALA A 241 7.56 20.00 -15.35
CA ALA A 241 8.57 18.98 -15.59
C ALA A 241 8.80 18.20 -14.29
N PRO A 242 8.80 16.84 -14.32
CA PRO A 242 9.04 16.06 -13.13
C PRO A 242 10.27 16.64 -12.45
N SER A 243 10.10 17.12 -11.21
CA SER A 243 11.18 17.73 -10.43
C SER A 243 12.39 16.81 -10.55
N GLU A 244 13.54 17.34 -10.98
CA GLU A 244 14.77 16.56 -11.15
C GLU A 244 14.88 15.58 -9.99
N GLU A 245 14.82 14.26 -10.28
CA GLU A 245 14.83 13.25 -9.23
C GLU A 245 16.10 13.47 -8.42
N GLU A 246 15.97 14.00 -7.20
CA GLU A 246 17.10 14.18 -6.30
C GLU A 246 17.91 12.87 -6.26
N PRO A 247 19.25 12.94 -6.39
CA PRO A 247 20.08 11.75 -6.43
C PRO A 247 19.74 10.84 -5.27
N TRP A 248 19.32 9.61 -5.58
CA TRP A 248 18.98 8.63 -4.57
C TRP A 248 20.20 8.38 -3.69
N THR A 249 20.10 8.65 -2.39
CA THR A 249 21.20 8.48 -1.43
C THR A 249 20.91 7.34 -0.46
N GLU A 250 21.83 6.39 -0.35
CA GLU A 250 21.80 5.33 0.67
C GLU A 250 22.51 5.82 1.93
N ARG A 251 21.86 5.67 3.10
CA ARG A 251 22.50 5.90 4.39
C ARG A 251 22.38 4.65 5.24
N ARG A 252 23.47 4.19 5.86
CA ARG A 252 23.43 3.09 6.83
C ARG A 252 23.67 3.62 8.23
N CYS A 253 22.75 3.32 9.14
CA CYS A 253 22.95 3.53 10.56
C CYS A 253 23.57 2.28 11.16
N GLU A 254 24.84 2.34 11.53
CA GLU A 254 25.56 1.22 12.14
C GLU A 254 25.00 0.85 13.53
N ALA A 255 24.62 1.85 14.34
CA ALA A 255 24.09 1.63 15.69
C ALA A 255 22.79 0.81 15.71
N CYS A 256 21.95 0.98 14.68
CA CYS A 256 20.67 0.32 14.54
C CYS A 256 20.70 -0.82 13.50
N ASP A 257 21.83 -1.02 12.81
CA ASP A 257 21.97 -1.85 11.62
C ASP A 257 20.81 -1.67 10.62
N LYS A 258 20.57 -0.41 10.22
CA LYS A 258 19.48 -0.04 9.31
C LYS A 258 19.98 0.72 8.11
N THR A 259 19.58 0.26 6.92
CA THR A 259 19.72 1.01 5.67
C THR A 259 18.48 1.87 5.45
N LEU A 260 18.67 3.16 5.21
CA LEU A 260 17.66 4.21 5.06
C LEU A 260 17.86 4.95 3.74
N ARG A 261 16.78 5.52 3.20
CA ARG A 261 16.73 6.00 1.81
C ARG A 261 16.46 7.48 1.76
N GLY A 262 17.41 8.22 1.21
CA GLY A 262 17.33 9.67 1.13
C GLY A 262 17.51 10.34 2.49
N GLU A 263 17.72 11.64 2.43
CA GLU A 263 18.00 12.45 3.61
C GLU A 263 16.78 12.54 4.56
N THR A 264 15.55 12.46 4.03
CA THR A 264 14.32 12.53 4.83
C THR A 264 14.12 11.31 5.74
N GLU A 265 14.27 10.09 5.21
CA GLU A 265 14.17 8.87 6.03
C GLU A 265 15.31 8.79 7.04
N TRP A 266 16.50 9.27 6.65
CA TRP A 266 17.66 9.37 7.53
C TRP A 266 17.39 10.30 8.73
N ARG A 267 16.93 11.53 8.48
CA ARG A 267 16.57 12.50 9.53
C ARG A 267 15.49 11.96 10.46
N SER A 268 14.41 11.43 9.90
CA SER A 268 13.32 10.83 10.70
C SER A 268 13.82 9.67 11.57
N HIS A 269 14.76 8.86 11.06
CA HIS A 269 15.36 7.79 11.83
C HIS A 269 16.21 8.30 13.01
N ILE A 270 17.14 9.22 12.77
CA ILE A 270 18.08 9.71 13.80
C ILE A 270 17.37 10.50 14.91
N GLU A 271 16.31 11.24 14.56
CA GLU A 271 15.45 11.96 15.51
C GLU A 271 14.50 11.02 16.26
N GLY A 272 14.26 9.84 15.69
CA GLY A 272 13.36 8.83 16.22
C GLY A 272 13.74 8.32 17.61
N LYS A 273 12.75 8.15 18.49
CA LYS A 273 12.92 7.65 19.87
C LYS A 273 13.69 6.33 19.93
N ARG A 274 13.44 5.41 18.98
CA ARG A 274 14.13 4.12 18.89
C ARG A 274 15.65 4.27 18.66
N HIS A 275 16.04 5.17 17.76
CA HIS A 275 17.47 5.43 17.49
C HIS A 275 18.13 6.08 18.71
N ARG A 276 17.53 7.13 19.26
CA ARG A 276 18.03 7.80 20.47
C ARG A 276 18.21 6.83 21.66
N ASN A 277 17.24 5.95 21.90
CA ASN A 277 17.33 4.94 22.95
C ASN A 277 18.45 3.93 22.68
N ARG A 278 18.65 3.50 21.42
CA ARG A 278 19.73 2.59 21.04
C ARG A 278 21.11 3.22 21.25
N ILE A 279 21.28 4.48 20.85
CA ILE A 279 22.51 5.24 21.08
C ILE A 279 22.77 5.42 22.58
N ALA A 280 21.75 5.77 23.37
CA ALA A 280 21.87 5.88 24.82
C ALA A 280 22.27 4.54 25.47
N ALA A 281 21.69 3.43 25.03
CA ALA A 281 22.07 2.10 25.50
C ALA A 281 23.51 1.72 25.12
N LEU A 282 23.96 2.04 23.89
CA LEU A 282 25.33 1.83 23.46
C LEU A 282 26.34 2.70 24.23
N ARG A 283 25.99 3.95 24.56
CA ARG A 283 26.80 4.84 25.41
C ARG A 283 26.93 4.28 26.82
N LYS A 284 25.82 3.86 27.45
CA LYS A 284 25.85 3.21 28.77
C LYS A 284 26.68 1.92 28.78
N LYS A 285 26.64 1.14 27.71
CA LYS A 285 27.47 -0.07 27.54
C LYS A 285 28.95 0.25 27.41
N ARG A 286 29.31 1.35 26.72
CA ARG A 286 30.70 1.83 26.60
C ARG A 286 31.25 2.42 27.89
N GLU A 287 30.41 3.06 28.70
CA GLU A 287 30.77 3.65 30.00
C GLU A 287 30.88 2.61 31.14
N GLY A 288 30.73 1.31 30.86
CA GLY A 288 30.83 0.25 31.88
C GLY A 288 29.68 0.22 32.90
N LYS A 289 28.65 1.05 32.75
CA LYS A 289 27.48 1.13 33.65
C LYS A 289 26.44 0.05 33.33
N HIS A 290 26.85 -1.22 33.25
CA HIS A 290 25.89 -2.32 33.33
C HIS A 290 25.64 -2.65 34.80
N GLY A 291 24.47 -2.26 35.30
CA GLY A 291 23.93 -2.88 36.50
C GLY A 291 23.73 -4.36 36.19
N ILE A 292 24.50 -5.20 36.89
CA ILE A 292 24.26 -6.64 36.98
C ILE A 292 22.84 -6.79 37.54
N ARG A 293 22.00 -7.50 36.82
CA ARG A 293 20.65 -7.85 37.25
C ARG A 293 20.68 -9.24 37.83
#